data_AF-A0A536UFV9-F1
#
_entry.id   AF-A0A536UFV9-F1
#
_cell.length_a   1.000
_cell.length_b   1.000
_cell.length_c   1.000
_cell.angle_alpha   90.00
_cell.angle_beta   90.00
_cell.angle_gamma   90.00
#
_symmetry.space_group_name_H-M   'P 1'
#
loop_
_entity.id
_entity.type
_entity.pdbx_description
1 polymer ?
#
loop_
_entity_poly.entity_id
_entity_poly.type
_entity_poly.pdbx_seq_one_letter_code
_entity_poly.pdbx_strand_id
1 'polypeptide(L)'
;MEDVEDVIVSSGLNTWPNWRNFSDRIIKPGDIVFMDLAALTWNGYKSCYYRTYCVGKEPSQEQKDYYAIALKWLYDSIKAVKVGTTTREIALKWPSAKEAWGYEE
;
A
#
# COMPACT_ATOMS: atom_id res chain seq x y z
N MET A 1 22.44 14.51 -3.81
CA MET A 1 22.71 13.25 -4.49
C MET A 1 21.35 12.70 -4.88
N GLU A 2 21.17 12.34 -6.15
CA GLU A 2 19.96 11.65 -6.58
C GLU A 2 20.04 10.20 -6.14
N ASP A 3 18.98 9.71 -5.51
CA ASP A 3 18.93 8.37 -4.95
C ASP A 3 17.50 7.83 -4.88
N VAL A 4 17.42 6.53 -4.64
CA VAL A 4 16.23 5.86 -4.15
C VAL A 4 16.61 5.34 -2.78
N GLU A 5 16.07 5.94 -1.72
CA GLU A 5 16.46 5.56 -0.36
C GLU A 5 16.04 4.13 -0.05
N ASP A 6 14.80 3.76 -0.38
CA ASP A 6 14.25 2.46 -0.06
C ASP A 6 13.45 1.88 -1.24
N VAL A 7 13.87 0.70 -1.70
CA VAL A 7 13.12 -0.12 -2.65
C VAL A 7 12.60 -1.33 -1.91
N ILE A 8 11.30 -1.34 -1.64
CA ILE A 8 10.64 -2.41 -0.89
C ILE A 8 9.84 -3.26 -1.86
N VAL A 9 10.12 -4.56 -1.88
CA VAL A 9 9.42 -5.55 -2.70
C VAL A 9 9.01 -6.73 -1.84
N SER A 10 7.74 -6.75 -1.43
CA SER A 10 7.15 -7.86 -0.68
C SER A 10 6.25 -8.68 -1.58
N SER A 11 6.38 -10.01 -1.54
CA SER A 11 5.67 -10.93 -2.44
C SER A 11 5.04 -12.11 -1.71
N GLY A 12 3.86 -12.53 -2.18
CA GLY A 12 3.12 -13.67 -1.64
C GLY A 12 2.84 -13.50 -0.14
N LEU A 13 3.16 -14.51 0.67
CA LEU A 13 2.93 -14.47 2.12
C LEU A 13 3.64 -13.31 2.84
N ASN A 14 4.69 -12.73 2.26
CA ASN A 14 5.39 -11.60 2.87
C ASN A 14 4.61 -10.27 2.75
N THR A 15 3.49 -10.24 2.01
CA THR A 15 2.63 -9.05 1.93
C THR A 15 1.69 -8.93 3.13
N TRP A 16 1.55 -9.96 3.97
CA TRP A 16 0.71 -9.94 5.16
C TRP A 16 1.26 -10.81 6.31
N PRO A 17 1.64 -10.21 7.45
CA PRO A 17 1.79 -8.78 7.67
C PRO A 17 2.87 -8.20 6.74
N ASN A 18 2.67 -6.97 6.25
CA ASN A 18 3.63 -6.35 5.32
C ASN A 18 4.97 -6.12 6.04
N TRP A 19 5.98 -6.90 5.66
CA TRP A 19 7.33 -6.84 6.24
C TRP A 19 8.12 -5.58 5.87
N ARG A 20 7.62 -4.76 4.92
CA ARG A 20 8.23 -3.49 4.49
C ARG A 20 9.72 -3.65 4.15
N ASN A 21 10.08 -4.77 3.55
CA ASN A 21 11.44 -5.07 3.11
C ASN A 21 11.42 -5.92 1.82
N PHE A 22 12.57 -6.09 1.19
CA PHE A 22 12.83 -7.06 0.11
C PHE A 22 13.63 -8.26 0.63
N SER A 23 13.63 -9.36 -0.13
CA SER A 23 14.34 -10.60 0.21
C SER A 23 14.65 -11.41 -1.04
N ASP A 24 15.42 -12.48 -0.90
CA ASP A 24 15.75 -13.41 -1.99
C ASP A 24 14.59 -14.35 -2.37
N ARG A 25 13.38 -14.11 -1.84
CA ARG A 25 12.20 -14.94 -2.16
C ARG A 25 11.88 -14.83 -3.65
N ILE A 26 11.85 -15.99 -4.31
CA ILE A 26 11.41 -16.12 -5.70
C ILE A 26 9.91 -15.82 -5.79
N ILE A 27 9.55 -14.83 -6.62
CA ILE A 27 8.16 -14.48 -6.96
C ILE A 27 7.56 -15.61 -7.82
N LYS A 28 6.35 -16.06 -7.46
CA LYS A 28 5.64 -17.16 -8.12
C LYS A 28 4.36 -16.67 -8.81
N PRO A 29 3.88 -17.37 -9.86
CA PRO A 29 2.61 -17.04 -10.51
C PRO A 29 1.41 -17.09 -9.54
N GLY A 30 0.66 -15.99 -9.45
CA GLY A 30 -0.45 -15.76 -8.52
C GLY A 30 -0.07 -15.02 -7.24
N ASP A 31 1.22 -14.75 -7.02
CA ASP A 31 1.63 -13.92 -5.90
C ASP A 31 1.13 -12.48 -6.08
N ILE A 32 0.56 -11.94 -4.99
CA ILE A 32 0.47 -10.49 -4.82
C ILE A 32 1.86 -9.95 -4.54
N VAL A 33 2.24 -8.90 -5.26
CA VAL A 33 3.51 -8.20 -5.10
C VAL A 33 3.22 -6.75 -4.81
N PHE A 34 3.59 -6.30 -3.62
CA PHE A 34 3.59 -4.90 -3.24
C PHE A 34 4.98 -4.33 -3.51
N MET A 35 5.04 -3.25 -4.30
CA MET A 35 6.25 -2.52 -4.61
C MET A 35 6.12 -1.09 -4.13
N ASP A 36 7.10 -0.67 -3.33
CA ASP A 36 7.21 0.65 -2.73
C ASP A 36 8.57 1.24 -3.10
N LEU A 37 8.53 2.33 -3.85
CA LEU A 37 9.67 3.17 -4.15
C LEU A 37 9.57 4.38 -3.23
N ALA A 38 10.29 4.32 -2.12
CA ALA A 38 10.26 5.34 -1.10
C ALA A 38 11.41 6.32 -1.30
N ALA A 39 11.09 7.60 -1.13
CA ALA A 39 12.01 8.72 -1.20
C ALA A 39 12.92 8.70 -2.45
N LEU A 40 12.31 8.55 -3.62
CA LEU A 40 12.97 8.86 -4.88
C LEU A 40 13.31 10.35 -4.89
N THR A 41 14.60 10.67 -4.81
CA THR A 41 15.10 12.05 -4.66
C THR A 41 15.52 12.63 -5.99
N TRP A 42 14.89 13.74 -6.36
CA TRP A 42 15.28 14.55 -7.53
C TRP A 42 15.30 16.03 -7.15
N ASN A 43 16.43 16.71 -7.35
CA ASN A 43 16.61 18.13 -6.98
C ASN A 43 16.21 18.47 -5.53
N GLY A 44 16.40 17.53 -4.59
CA GLY A 44 16.01 17.68 -3.19
C GLY A 44 14.52 17.46 -2.89
N TYR A 45 13.69 17.22 -3.91
CA TYR A 45 12.30 16.77 -3.75
C TYR A 45 12.27 15.25 -3.63
N LYS A 46 11.45 14.75 -2.71
CA LYS A 46 11.24 13.32 -2.50
C LYS A 46 9.85 12.92 -2.97
N SER A 47 9.78 11.82 -3.70
CA SER A 47 8.50 11.19 -4.04
C SER A 47 8.44 9.76 -3.51
N CYS A 48 7.24 9.34 -3.14
CA CYS A 48 6.97 7.96 -2.78
C CYS A 48 5.89 7.41 -3.71
N TYR A 49 6.10 6.22 -4.25
CA TYR A 49 5.18 5.61 -5.19
C TYR A 49 4.99 4.12 -4.92
N TYR A 50 3.72 3.74 -4.76
CA TYR A 50 3.33 2.42 -4.28
C TYR A 50 2.39 1.76 -5.27
N ARG A 51 2.65 0.51 -5.66
CA ARG A 51 1.74 -0.28 -6.50
C ARG A 51 1.67 -1.73 -6.06
N THR A 52 0.51 -2.32 -6.29
CA THR A 52 0.23 -3.73 -6.02
C THR A 52 -0.05 -4.44 -7.34
N TYR A 53 0.62 -5.56 -7.55
CA TYR A 53 0.53 -6.37 -8.76
C TYR A 53 0.14 -7.81 -8.41
N CYS A 54 -0.51 -8.51 -9.34
CA CYS A 54 -0.63 -9.96 -9.33
C CYS A 54 0.23 -10.51 -10.47
N VAL A 55 1.22 -11.36 -10.16
CA VAL A 55 2.24 -11.75 -11.14
C VAL A 55 1.86 -13.05 -11.85
N GLY A 56 1.92 -13.08 -13.18
CA GLY A 56 1.88 -14.31 -13.98
C GLY A 56 0.56 -15.09 -13.96
N LYS A 57 -0.49 -14.57 -13.33
CA LYS A 57 -1.86 -15.11 -13.30
C LYS A 57 -2.89 -13.98 -13.12
N GLU A 58 -4.12 -14.27 -13.49
CA GLU A 58 -5.27 -13.43 -13.12
C GLU A 58 -5.46 -13.42 -11.59
N PRO A 59 -5.77 -12.25 -10.98
CA PRO A 59 -6.03 -12.18 -9.55
C PRO A 59 -7.34 -12.91 -9.20
N SER A 60 -7.33 -13.58 -8.04
CA SER A 60 -8.53 -14.22 -7.49
C SER A 60 -9.59 -13.17 -7.14
N GLN A 61 -10.85 -13.61 -6.98
CA GLN A 61 -11.91 -12.70 -6.56
C GLN A 61 -11.59 -12.05 -5.20
N GLU A 62 -11.10 -12.83 -4.25
CA GLU A 62 -10.67 -12.35 -2.93
C GLU A 62 -9.57 -11.26 -3.03
N GLN A 63 -8.56 -11.46 -3.88
CA GLN A 63 -7.50 -10.46 -4.11
C GLN A 63 -8.08 -9.16 -4.69
N LYS A 64 -9.04 -9.26 -5.62
CA LYS A 64 -9.74 -8.10 -6.20
C LYS A 64 -10.56 -7.37 -5.15
N ASP A 65 -11.26 -8.10 -4.29
CA ASP A 65 -12.11 -7.54 -3.24
C ASP A 65 -11.27 -6.75 -2.21
N TYR A 66 -10.15 -7.32 -1.74
CA TYR A 66 -9.23 -6.60 -0.85
C TYR A 66 -8.61 -5.38 -1.52
N TYR A 67 -8.22 -5.49 -2.79
CA TYR A 67 -7.69 -4.34 -3.53
C TYR A 67 -8.76 -3.25 -3.67
N ALA A 68 -10.01 -3.60 -3.95
CA ALA A 68 -11.12 -2.65 -4.05
C ALA A 68 -11.38 -1.93 -2.72
N ILE A 69 -11.30 -2.62 -1.59
CA ILE A 69 -11.40 -2.03 -0.24
C ILE A 69 -10.28 -1.00 -0.04
N ALA A 70 -9.03 -1.38 -0.28
CA ALA A 70 -7.88 -0.48 -0.13
C ALA A 70 -7.98 0.74 -1.07
N LEU A 71 -8.41 0.52 -2.32
CA LEU A 71 -8.60 1.57 -3.32
C LEU A 71 -9.69 2.56 -2.90
N LYS A 72 -10.80 2.05 -2.33
CA LYS A 72 -11.88 2.89 -1.79
C LYS A 72 -11.34 3.79 -0.67
N TRP A 73 -10.63 3.22 0.31
CA TRP A 73 -10.06 4.00 1.42
C TRP A 73 -9.09 5.07 0.93
N LEU A 74 -8.23 4.74 -0.05
CA LEU A 74 -7.31 5.69 -0.66
C LEU A 74 -8.05 6.86 -1.31
N TYR A 75 -9.02 6.59 -2.18
CA TYR A 75 -9.73 7.65 -2.88
C TYR A 75 -10.66 8.46 -1.99
N ASP A 76 -11.25 7.86 -0.95
CA ASP A 76 -12.04 8.59 0.04
C ASP A 76 -11.17 9.57 0.83
N SER A 77 -9.94 9.17 1.17
CA SER A 77 -8.94 10.07 1.77
C SER A 77 -8.52 11.18 0.81
N ILE A 78 -8.20 10.86 -0.45
CA ILE A 78 -7.82 11.87 -1.46
C ILE A 78 -8.93 12.91 -1.62
N LYS A 79 -10.20 12.47 -1.73
CA LYS A 79 -11.36 13.37 -1.84
C LYS A 79 -11.57 14.25 -0.61
N ALA A 80 -11.10 13.81 0.56
CA ALA A 80 -11.17 14.61 1.78
C ALA A 80 -10.15 15.74 1.79
N VAL A 81 -9.04 15.62 1.03
CA VAL A 81 -7.96 16.61 1.02
C VAL A 81 -8.43 17.91 0.35
N LYS A 82 -8.53 18.96 1.15
CA LYS A 82 -8.73 20.34 0.71
C LYS A 82 -8.11 21.30 1.73
N VAL A 83 -8.00 22.57 1.36
CA VAL A 83 -7.53 23.63 2.27
C VAL A 83 -8.37 23.62 3.56
N GLY A 84 -7.70 23.55 4.71
CA GLY A 84 -8.32 23.52 6.03
C GLY A 84 -8.64 22.13 6.58
N THR A 85 -8.54 21.06 5.79
CA THR A 85 -8.75 19.70 6.29
C THR A 85 -7.63 19.24 7.20
N THR A 86 -7.99 18.68 8.35
CA THR A 86 -7.09 18.11 9.34
C THR A 86 -6.75 16.65 9.03
N THR A 87 -5.61 16.18 9.54
CA THR A 87 -5.22 14.76 9.46
C THR A 87 -6.25 13.84 10.13
N ARG A 88 -6.92 14.31 11.19
CA ARG A 88 -8.01 13.60 11.85
C ARG A 88 -9.19 13.34 10.91
N GLU A 89 -9.61 14.35 10.16
CA GLU A 89 -10.73 14.21 9.21
C GLU A 89 -10.41 13.24 8.05
N ILE A 90 -9.13 13.16 7.65
CA ILE A 90 -8.67 12.18 6.67
C ILE A 90 -8.67 10.77 7.27
N ALA A 91 -8.16 10.60 8.50
CA ALA A 91 -8.14 9.31 9.19
C ALA A 91 -9.54 8.75 9.42
N LEU A 92 -10.54 9.61 9.67
CA LEU A 92 -11.94 9.23 9.80
C LEU A 92 -12.59 8.73 8.49
N LYS A 93 -11.86 8.73 7.36
CA LYS A 93 -12.31 8.06 6.12
C LYS A 93 -12.04 6.56 6.12
N TRP A 94 -11.24 6.08 7.05
CA TRP A 94 -10.94 4.66 7.23
C TRP A 94 -11.79 4.08 8.35
N PRO A 95 -12.13 2.78 8.28
CA PRO A 95 -12.68 2.09 9.43
C PRO A 95 -11.68 2.05 10.58
N SER A 96 -12.18 1.99 11.80
CA SER A 96 -11.38 1.65 12.98
C SER A 96 -10.78 0.24 12.86
N ALA A 97 -9.72 -0.02 13.62
CA ALA A 97 -9.13 -1.35 13.69
C ALA A 97 -10.13 -2.41 14.18
N LYS A 98 -11.06 -2.01 15.06
CA LYS A 98 -12.18 -2.85 15.50
C LYS A 98 -13.14 -3.20 14.36
N GLU A 99 -13.55 -2.22 13.57
CA GLU A 99 -14.45 -2.45 12.43
C GLU A 99 -13.80 -3.26 11.31
N ALA A 100 -12.51 -3.03 11.05
CA ALA A 100 -11.78 -3.71 9.97
C ALA A 100 -11.28 -5.11 10.36
N TRP A 101 -10.81 -5.28 11.60
CA TRP A 101 -10.05 -6.46 12.03
C TRP A 101 -10.54 -7.09 13.34
N GLY A 102 -11.55 -6.51 14.00
CA GLY A 102 -12.12 -7.05 15.24
C GLY A 102 -11.26 -6.84 16.49
N TYR A 103 -10.29 -5.91 16.46
CA TYR A 103 -9.47 -5.60 17.62
C TYR A 103 -10.25 -4.87 18.73
N GLU A 104 -9.80 -5.02 19.98
CA GLU A 104 -10.31 -4.27 21.13
C GLU A 104 -9.96 -2.77 20.99
N GLU A 105 -10.73 -1.90 21.69
CA GLU A 105 -10.50 -0.44 21.71
C GLU A 105 -9.36 -0.02 22.63
#